data_AF-A0A3Q2YTX5-F1
#
_entry.id   AF-A0A3Q2YTX5-F1
#
_cell.length_a   1.000
_cell.length_b   1.000
_cell.length_c   1.000
_cell.angle_alpha   90.00
_cell.angle_beta   90.00
_cell.angle_gamma   90.00
#
_symmetry.space_group_name_H-M   'P 1'
#
loop_
_entity.id
_entity.type
_entity.pdbx_description
1 polymer ?
#
loop_
_entity_poly.entity_id
_entity_poly.type
_entity_poly.pdbx_seq_one_letter_code
_entity_poly.pdbx_strand_id
1 'polypeptide(L)'
;MTDPEVSLLLHCAAWRGLRQSHVRVELSERYNRQTDAALQRHIEEVWTARVSKEPWLFDGAKFRLHSTASAPLLTLRLGLTSYKDYLGTNWSSRAVELHKRGEAEFGSSQALLAQPLGVGAVVCTGDGQVVFIRRSQEVAEAGGKLDLPGGHPEPKIFPCCCVTPDFCKIF
;
A
#
# COMPACT_ATOMS: atom_id res chain seq x y z
N MET A 1 7.67 15.28 20.63
CA MET A 1 7.61 15.82 19.26
C MET A 1 7.26 14.65 18.36
N THR A 2 6.09 14.67 17.74
CA THR A 2 5.66 13.61 16.80
C THR A 2 6.22 13.93 15.42
N ASP A 3 6.67 12.92 14.69
CA ASP A 3 7.09 13.07 13.30
C ASP A 3 5.86 13.35 12.42
N PRO A 4 5.77 14.49 11.71
CA PRO A 4 4.61 14.82 10.89
C PRO A 4 4.48 13.96 9.63
N GLU A 5 5.54 13.25 9.21
CA GLU A 5 5.51 12.40 8.01
C GLU A 5 4.96 10.99 8.30
N VAL A 6 4.84 10.60 9.58
CA VAL A 6 4.45 9.26 9.98
C VAL A 6 3.30 9.27 11.00
N SER A 7 2.18 8.65 10.62
CA SER A 7 1.04 8.41 11.52
C SER A 7 0.87 6.92 11.83
N LEU A 8 0.64 6.57 13.10
CA LEU A 8 0.37 5.19 13.52
C LEU A 8 -1.11 4.84 13.37
N LEU A 9 -1.43 3.94 12.43
CA LEU A 9 -2.81 3.48 12.19
C LEU A 9 -3.26 2.37 13.17
N LEU A 10 -2.34 1.49 13.56
CA LEU A 10 -2.64 0.35 14.42
C LEU A 10 -1.42 0.02 15.28
N HIS A 11 -1.64 -0.16 16.58
CA HIS A 11 -0.62 -0.61 17.52
C HIS A 11 -0.97 -1.99 18.08
N CYS A 12 -0.12 -2.99 17.82
CA CYS A 12 -0.40 -4.37 18.17
C CYS A 12 0.14 -4.81 19.55
N ALA A 13 0.54 -3.88 20.42
CA ALA A 13 1.13 -4.26 21.71
C ALA A 13 0.16 -4.98 22.66
N ALA A 14 -1.15 -4.72 22.55
CA ALA A 14 -2.15 -5.45 23.34
C ALA A 14 -2.09 -6.97 23.11
N TRP A 15 -1.60 -7.40 21.95
CA TRP A 15 -1.42 -8.81 21.60
C TRP A 15 0.00 -9.35 21.88
N ARG A 16 0.93 -8.50 22.36
CA ARG A 16 2.37 -8.81 22.49
C ARG A 16 2.98 -9.35 21.19
N GLY A 17 2.49 -8.84 20.06
CA GLY A 17 2.79 -9.35 18.73
C GLY A 17 1.68 -10.25 18.19
N LEU A 18 1.36 -10.09 16.91
CA LEU A 18 0.38 -10.93 16.22
C LEU A 18 1.11 -12.01 15.44
N ARG A 19 0.63 -13.25 15.57
CA ARG A 19 0.99 -14.35 14.65
C ARG A 19 0.07 -14.28 13.44
N GLN A 20 0.47 -14.92 12.34
CA GLN A 20 -0.36 -15.01 11.15
C GLN A 20 -1.76 -15.58 11.45
N SER A 21 -1.86 -16.59 12.33
CA SER A 21 -3.14 -17.17 12.78
C SER A 21 -4.06 -16.19 13.50
N HIS A 22 -3.55 -15.05 13.98
CA HIS A 22 -4.32 -14.01 14.65
C HIS A 22 -4.80 -12.90 13.70
N VAL A 23 -4.48 -13.02 12.41
CA VAL A 23 -4.82 -12.06 11.37
C VAL A 23 -5.75 -12.71 10.36
N ARG A 24 -6.89 -12.08 10.14
CA ARG A 24 -7.84 -12.40 9.07
C ARG A 24 -7.73 -11.35 7.97
N VAL A 25 -7.80 -11.79 6.73
CA VAL A 25 -7.88 -10.90 5.57
C VAL A 25 -9.27 -10.97 4.99
N GLU A 26 -9.81 -9.79 4.66
CA GLU A 26 -11.08 -9.63 3.97
C GLU A 26 -10.82 -8.90 2.65
N LEU A 27 -10.60 -9.68 1.58
CA LEU A 27 -10.32 -9.14 0.25
C LEU A 27 -11.63 -8.97 -0.53
N SER A 28 -11.93 -7.75 -0.98
CA SER A 28 -13.16 -7.48 -1.73
C SER A 28 -13.03 -6.21 -2.57
N GLU A 29 -13.68 -6.20 -3.73
CA GLU A 29 -13.72 -5.03 -4.62
C GLU A 29 -14.37 -3.80 -3.96
N ARG A 30 -15.22 -3.98 -2.95
CA ARG A 30 -15.77 -2.86 -2.16
C ARG A 30 -14.72 -2.05 -1.40
N TYR A 31 -13.53 -2.63 -1.22
CA TYR A 31 -12.37 -2.00 -0.60
C TYR A 31 -11.40 -1.42 -1.62
N ASN A 32 -11.72 -1.46 -2.91
CA ASN A 32 -10.96 -0.80 -3.95
C ASN A 32 -11.10 0.73 -3.82
N ARG A 33 -10.23 1.43 -4.56
CA ARG A 33 -10.25 2.88 -4.68
C ARG A 33 -11.57 3.34 -5.32
N GLN A 34 -12.18 4.38 -4.75
CA GLN A 34 -13.30 5.08 -5.39
C GLN A 34 -12.77 5.84 -6.61
N THR A 35 -13.53 5.86 -7.69
CA THR A 35 -13.09 6.47 -8.95
C THR A 35 -14.23 7.08 -9.72
N ASP A 36 -13.89 8.09 -10.51
CA ASP A 36 -14.77 8.70 -11.50
C ASP A 36 -14.04 8.75 -12.87
N ALA A 37 -14.77 9.15 -13.91
CA ALA A 37 -14.21 9.21 -15.27
C ALA A 37 -13.08 10.24 -15.41
N ALA A 38 -13.10 11.34 -14.66
CA ALA A 38 -12.07 12.37 -14.73
C ALA A 38 -10.76 11.89 -14.07
N LEU A 39 -10.87 11.23 -12.91
CA LEU A 39 -9.75 10.62 -12.23
C LEU A 39 -9.13 9.49 -13.07
N GLN A 40 -9.96 8.64 -13.68
CA GLN A 40 -9.45 7.56 -14.54
C GLN A 40 -8.69 8.09 -15.77
N ARG A 41 -9.20 9.15 -16.41
CA ARG A 41 -8.49 9.80 -17.52
C ARG A 41 -7.15 10.37 -17.07
N HIS A 42 -7.12 11.06 -15.93
CA HIS A 42 -5.89 11.61 -15.37
C HIS A 42 -4.83 10.52 -15.09
N ILE A 43 -5.24 9.39 -14.51
CA ILE A 43 -4.34 8.24 -14.27
C ILE A 43 -3.77 7.72 -15.60
N GLU A 44 -4.60 7.59 -16.64
CA GLU A 44 -4.16 7.16 -17.96
C GLU A 44 -3.17 8.14 -18.60
N GLU A 45 -3.43 9.44 -18.50
CA GLU A 45 -2.55 10.50 -19.01
C GLU A 45 -1.18 10.46 -18.33
N VAL A 46 -1.16 10.36 -16.99
CA VAL A 46 0.08 10.24 -16.21
C VAL A 46 0.86 8.99 -16.62
N TRP A 47 0.19 7.86 -16.74
CA TRP A 47 0.80 6.59 -17.13
C TRP A 47 1.36 6.63 -18.55
N THR A 48 0.57 7.11 -19.51
CA THR A 48 0.95 7.23 -20.91
C THR A 48 2.18 8.12 -21.05
N ALA A 49 2.19 9.28 -20.37
CA ALA A 49 3.34 10.19 -20.37
C ALA A 49 4.59 9.55 -19.75
N ARG A 50 4.42 8.71 -18.74
CA ARG A 50 5.52 7.99 -18.08
C ARG A 50 6.12 6.91 -18.97
N VAL A 51 5.29 5.98 -19.47
CA VAL A 51 5.74 4.88 -20.35
C VAL A 51 6.31 5.42 -21.67
N SER A 52 5.85 6.57 -22.16
CA SER A 52 6.45 7.22 -23.34
C SER A 52 7.91 7.62 -23.13
N LYS A 53 8.32 7.91 -21.88
CA LYS A 53 9.71 8.24 -21.53
C LYS A 53 10.52 7.00 -21.14
N GLU A 54 9.87 6.06 -20.47
CA GLU A 54 10.49 4.87 -19.89
C GLU A 54 9.70 3.62 -20.35
N PRO A 55 9.87 3.18 -21.61
CA PRO A 55 9.03 2.14 -22.22
C PRO A 55 9.21 0.74 -21.63
N TRP A 56 10.24 0.54 -20.81
CA TRP A 56 10.47 -0.71 -20.06
C TRP A 56 9.61 -0.82 -18.79
N LEU A 57 8.91 0.25 -18.39
CA LEU A 57 8.01 0.20 -17.24
C LEU A 57 6.79 -0.68 -17.54
N PHE A 58 6.35 -1.42 -16.53
CA PHE A 58 5.15 -2.23 -16.57
C PHE A 58 4.26 -1.91 -15.37
N ASP A 59 2.96 -2.14 -15.52
CA ASP A 59 2.02 -2.03 -14.40
C ASP A 59 2.03 -3.32 -13.58
N GLY A 60 2.08 -3.19 -12.25
CA GLY A 60 2.09 -4.30 -11.32
C GLY A 60 0.90 -4.21 -10.36
N ALA A 61 0.15 -5.29 -10.21
CA ALA A 61 -0.96 -5.36 -9.27
C ALA A 61 -0.46 -5.29 -7.81
N LYS A 62 -1.22 -4.65 -6.93
CA LYS A 62 -0.91 -4.47 -5.51
C LYS A 62 -2.16 -4.66 -4.66
N PHE A 63 -1.97 -5.01 -3.39
CA PHE A 63 -3.05 -4.94 -2.41
C PHE A 63 -3.27 -3.49 -1.99
N ARG A 64 -4.52 -3.07 -1.85
CA ARG A 64 -4.91 -1.76 -1.28
C ARG A 64 -5.32 -1.94 0.17
N LEU A 65 -4.72 -1.19 1.09
CA LEU A 65 -5.21 -1.16 2.47
C LEU A 65 -6.41 -0.22 2.57
N HIS A 66 -7.58 -0.75 2.90
CA HIS A 66 -8.77 0.07 3.12
C HIS A 66 -8.93 0.44 4.60
N SER A 67 -8.99 -0.56 5.48
CA SER A 67 -9.07 -0.32 6.92
C SER A 67 -8.68 -1.56 7.71
N THR A 68 -8.49 -1.36 9.02
CA THR A 68 -8.31 -2.45 9.99
C THR A 68 -9.50 -2.48 10.94
N ALA A 69 -9.79 -3.65 11.51
CA ALA A 69 -10.75 -3.80 12.59
C ALA A 69 -10.22 -4.79 13.62
N SER A 70 -10.51 -4.54 14.90
CA SER A 70 -10.10 -5.37 16.02
C SER A 70 -11.32 -6.02 16.70
N ALA A 71 -11.32 -7.36 16.78
CA ALA A 71 -11.95 -8.25 17.79
C ALA A 71 -12.69 -9.47 17.17
N PRO A 72 -12.45 -10.72 17.65
CA PRO A 72 -11.35 -11.19 18.51
C PRO A 72 -10.00 -11.32 17.78
N LEU A 73 -10.00 -11.28 16.44
CA LEU A 73 -8.80 -11.28 15.59
C LEU A 73 -8.61 -9.91 14.93
N LEU A 74 -7.39 -9.60 14.49
CA LEU A 74 -7.15 -8.46 13.61
C LEU A 74 -7.73 -8.79 12.24
N THR A 75 -8.66 -7.98 11.73
CA THR A 75 -9.14 -8.08 10.35
C THR A 75 -8.53 -6.97 9.51
N LEU A 76 -7.79 -7.34 8.47
CA LEU A 76 -7.31 -6.44 7.42
C LEU A 76 -8.31 -6.44 6.27
N ARG A 77 -8.94 -5.30 5.99
CA ARG A 77 -9.83 -5.13 4.85
C ARG A 77 -9.02 -4.61 3.68
N LEU A 78 -8.90 -5.44 2.65
CA LEU A 78 -8.03 -5.19 1.51
C LEU A 78 -8.85 -5.09 0.24
N GLY A 79 -8.48 -4.14 -0.61
CA GLY A 79 -8.86 -4.11 -2.02
C GLY A 79 -7.68 -4.49 -2.91
N LEU A 80 -7.84 -4.26 -4.20
CA LEU A 80 -6.80 -4.32 -5.21
C LEU A 80 -6.55 -2.92 -5.79
N THR A 81 -5.29 -2.69 -6.16
CA THR A 81 -4.84 -1.49 -6.87
C THR A 81 -3.64 -1.86 -7.74
N SER A 82 -2.96 -0.88 -8.33
CA SER A 82 -1.78 -1.13 -9.17
C SER A 82 -0.73 -0.02 -9.05
N TYR A 83 0.45 -0.30 -9.58
CA TYR A 83 1.54 0.68 -9.66
C TYR A 83 1.16 1.90 -10.48
N LYS A 84 0.44 1.70 -11.59
CA LYS A 84 -0.13 2.76 -12.42
C LYS A 84 -1.07 3.67 -11.61
N ASP A 85 -1.99 3.07 -10.88
CA ASP A 85 -2.94 3.79 -10.02
C ASP A 85 -2.21 4.61 -8.95
N TYR A 86 -1.16 4.04 -8.34
CA TYR A 86 -0.32 4.76 -7.37
C TYR A 86 0.36 5.99 -7.98
N LEU A 87 0.96 5.86 -9.17
CA LEU A 87 1.59 6.99 -9.85
C LEU A 87 0.58 8.10 -10.21
N GLY A 88 -0.62 7.71 -10.62
CA GLY A 88 -1.68 8.65 -11.00
C GLY A 88 -2.42 9.29 -9.81
N THR A 89 -2.24 8.78 -8.58
CA THR A 89 -2.95 9.27 -7.40
C THR A 89 -2.00 9.69 -6.27
N ASN A 90 -1.44 8.73 -5.53
CA ASN A 90 -0.53 8.95 -4.40
C ASN A 90 0.71 9.77 -4.77
N TRP A 91 1.36 9.44 -5.90
CA TRP A 91 2.57 10.12 -6.37
C TRP A 91 2.26 11.30 -7.31
N SER A 92 0.99 11.63 -7.49
CA SER A 92 0.57 12.71 -8.37
C SER A 92 0.69 14.06 -7.69
N SER A 93 0.95 15.11 -8.47
CA SER A 93 0.83 16.51 -7.99
C SER A 93 -0.58 16.84 -7.49
N ARG A 94 -1.59 16.03 -7.85
CA ARG A 94 -2.99 16.16 -7.40
C ARG A 94 -3.29 15.43 -6.09
N ALA A 95 -2.33 14.77 -5.44
CA ALA A 95 -2.59 13.98 -4.23
C ALA A 95 -3.33 14.78 -3.13
N VAL A 96 -2.94 16.04 -2.89
CA VAL A 96 -3.58 16.93 -1.91
C VAL A 96 -5.03 17.27 -2.30
N GLU A 97 -5.30 17.49 -3.58
CA GLU A 97 -6.65 17.70 -4.09
C GLU A 97 -7.51 16.44 -3.90
N LEU A 98 -6.97 15.27 -4.25
CA LEU A 98 -7.65 13.99 -4.12
C LEU A 98 -7.96 13.65 -2.66
N HIS A 99 -7.08 14.01 -1.71
CA HIS A 99 -7.39 13.90 -0.28
C HIS A 99 -8.60 14.74 0.11
N LYS A 100 -8.62 16.02 -0.28
CA LYS A 100 -9.74 16.93 0.05
C LYS A 100 -11.05 16.46 -0.57
N ARG A 101 -11.01 16.03 -1.83
CA ARG A 101 -12.16 15.48 -2.54
C ARG A 101 -12.65 14.17 -1.93
N GLY A 102 -11.74 13.25 -1.60
CA GLY A 102 -12.08 11.99 -0.94
C GLY A 102 -12.82 12.20 0.38
N GLU A 103 -12.35 13.16 1.19
CA GLU A 103 -13.02 13.54 2.42
C GLU A 103 -14.41 14.15 2.16
N ALA A 104 -14.52 15.09 1.23
CA ALA A 104 -15.78 15.79 0.94
C ALA A 104 -16.86 14.90 0.29
N GLU A 105 -16.46 14.01 -0.62
CA GLU A 105 -17.38 13.20 -1.42
C GLU A 105 -17.69 11.83 -0.76
N PHE A 106 -16.74 11.27 -0.01
CA PHE A 106 -16.83 9.89 0.51
C PHE A 106 -16.59 9.78 2.02
N GLY A 107 -16.33 10.90 2.72
CA GLY A 107 -16.01 10.88 4.16
C GLY A 107 -14.70 10.18 4.47
N SER A 108 -13.80 10.07 3.49
CA SER A 108 -12.48 9.47 3.68
C SER A 108 -11.46 10.09 2.76
N SER A 109 -10.48 10.80 3.33
CA SER A 109 -9.34 11.36 2.63
C SER A 109 -8.53 10.35 1.79
N GLN A 110 -8.71 9.04 2.01
CA GLN A 110 -8.00 7.99 1.27
C GLN A 110 -8.85 7.37 0.15
N ALA A 111 -10.13 7.74 0.03
CA ALA A 111 -11.10 7.10 -0.87
C ALA A 111 -10.65 7.10 -2.33
N LEU A 112 -10.10 8.22 -2.80
CA LEU A 112 -9.67 8.43 -4.19
C LEU A 112 -8.20 8.06 -4.44
N LEU A 113 -7.50 7.48 -3.46
CA LEU A 113 -6.08 7.12 -3.55
C LEU A 113 -5.88 5.60 -3.67
N ALA A 114 -4.82 5.21 -4.40
CA ALA A 114 -4.47 3.82 -4.63
C ALA A 114 -4.11 3.10 -3.32
N GLN A 115 -3.35 3.75 -2.44
CA GLN A 115 -2.97 3.23 -1.11
C GLN A 115 -2.41 1.79 -1.16
N PRO A 116 -1.37 1.53 -1.98
CA PRO A 116 -0.76 0.20 -2.03
C PRO A 116 -0.16 -0.16 -0.67
N LEU A 117 -0.47 -1.35 -0.16
CA LEU A 117 0.04 -1.85 1.10
C LEU A 117 1.52 -2.25 0.95
N GLY A 118 2.40 -1.52 1.63
CA GLY A 118 3.80 -1.87 1.81
C GLY A 118 4.02 -2.77 3.04
N VAL A 119 5.13 -3.50 3.03
CA VAL A 119 5.57 -4.35 4.14
C VAL A 119 7.03 -4.05 4.44
N GLY A 120 7.38 -4.11 5.72
CA GLY A 120 8.74 -3.88 6.18
C GLY A 120 8.99 -4.62 7.49
N ALA A 121 10.24 -4.96 7.74
CA ALA A 121 10.65 -5.74 8.90
C ALA A 121 11.81 -5.07 9.64
N VAL A 122 11.70 -5.02 10.97
CA VAL A 122 12.86 -4.79 11.83
C VAL A 122 13.53 -6.15 12.02
N VAL A 123 14.65 -6.37 11.33
CA VAL A 123 15.40 -7.62 11.38
C VAL A 123 16.51 -7.49 12.42
N CYS A 124 16.46 -8.34 13.46
CA CYS A 124 17.47 -8.39 14.51
C CYS A 124 18.42 -9.56 14.29
N THR A 125 19.72 -9.32 14.43
CA THR A 125 20.76 -10.36 14.41
C THR A 125 20.92 -11.03 15.78
N GLY A 126 21.59 -12.18 15.83
CA GLY A 126 21.80 -12.94 17.08
C GLY A 126 22.63 -12.20 18.13
N ASP A 127 23.43 -11.22 17.72
CA ASP A 127 24.21 -10.31 18.57
C ASP A 127 23.47 -9.01 18.93
N GLY A 128 22.18 -8.91 18.62
CA GLY A 128 21.32 -7.81 19.06
C GLY A 128 21.40 -6.53 18.22
N GLN A 129 21.95 -6.60 17.00
CA GLN A 129 21.96 -5.47 16.07
C GLN A 129 20.71 -5.45 15.18
N VAL A 130 20.37 -4.28 14.63
CA VAL A 130 19.27 -4.11 13.66
C VAL A 130 19.84 -3.90 12.27
N VAL A 131 19.32 -4.64 11.30
CA VAL A 131 19.73 -4.55 9.90
C VAL A 131 19.07 -3.34 9.23
N PHE A 132 19.88 -2.48 8.64
CA PHE A 132 19.45 -1.41 7.74
C PHE A 132 20.05 -1.60 6.35
N ILE A 133 19.35 -1.08 5.34
CA ILE A 133 19.86 -0.98 3.97
C ILE A 133 19.99 0.49 3.58
N ARG A 134 20.97 0.82 2.73
CA ARG A 134 21.07 2.16 2.13
C ARG A 134 20.55 2.11 0.71
N ARG A 135 19.60 2.98 0.42
CA ARG A 135 19.03 3.12 -0.93
C ARG A 135 20.06 3.76 -1.86
N SER A 136 20.03 3.35 -3.12
CA SER A 136 20.78 4.02 -4.19
C SER A 136 20.39 5.49 -4.28
N GLN A 137 21.27 6.35 -4.82
CA GLN A 137 20.91 7.74 -5.13
C GLN A 137 20.04 7.85 -6.40
N GLU A 138 20.08 6.84 -7.25
CA GLU A 138 19.47 6.85 -8.58
C GLU A 138 17.99 6.39 -8.59
N VAL A 139 17.40 6.13 -7.41
CA VAL A 139 15.99 5.73 -7.32
C VAL A 139 15.08 6.94 -7.15
N ALA A 140 13.86 6.86 -7.71
CA ALA A 140 12.90 7.95 -7.68
C ALA A 140 12.39 8.29 -6.26
N GLU A 141 12.27 7.30 -5.39
CA GLU A 141 11.75 7.48 -4.03
C GLU A 141 12.89 7.38 -3.01
N ALA A 142 13.00 8.38 -2.13
CA ALA A 142 13.90 8.36 -0.96
C ALA A 142 15.37 8.01 -1.28
N GLY A 143 15.90 8.53 -2.40
CA GLY A 143 17.29 8.31 -2.82
C GLY A 143 18.30 8.59 -1.71
N GLY A 144 19.26 7.69 -1.52
CA GLY A 144 20.33 7.82 -0.53
C GLY A 144 19.94 7.63 0.94
N LYS A 145 18.64 7.51 1.27
CA LYS A 145 18.17 7.35 2.65
C LYS A 145 18.43 5.94 3.18
N LEU A 146 18.38 5.80 4.52
CA LEU A 146 18.31 4.50 5.17
C LEU A 146 16.90 3.93 5.04
N ASP A 147 16.83 2.62 4.94
CA ASP A 147 15.58 1.87 4.84
C ASP A 147 15.70 0.55 5.62
N LEU A 148 14.57 -0.10 5.83
CA LEU A 148 14.48 -1.45 6.38
C LEU A 148 14.22 -2.46 5.26
N PRO A 149 14.57 -3.75 5.44
CA PRO A 149 14.15 -4.80 4.52
C PRO A 149 12.61 -4.79 4.36
N GLY A 150 12.13 -4.80 3.12
CA GLY A 150 10.71 -4.68 2.82
C GLY A 150 10.39 -4.61 1.32
N GLY A 151 9.14 -4.31 1.01
CA GLY A 151 8.65 -4.19 -0.37
C GLY A 151 7.14 -4.00 -0.47
N HIS A 152 6.61 -4.17 -1.68
CA HIS A 152 5.18 -4.06 -1.97
C HIS A 152 4.67 -5.36 -2.63
N PRO A 153 4.03 -6.26 -1.87
CA PRO A 153 3.65 -7.59 -2.34
C PRO A 153 2.62 -7.53 -3.47
N GLU A 154 2.70 -8.51 -4.38
CA GLU A 154 1.82 -8.61 -5.54
C GLU A 154 0.82 -9.76 -5.40
N PRO A 155 -0.47 -9.53 -5.67
CA PRO A 155 -1.48 -10.58 -5.65
C PRO A 155 -1.27 -11.52 -6.84
N LYS A 156 -1.25 -12.83 -6.57
CA LYS A 156 -1.36 -13.87 -7.60
C LYS A 156 -2.84 -14.11 -7.88
N ILE A 157 -3.38 -13.52 -8.95
CA ILE A 157 -4.80 -13.67 -9.30
C ILE A 157 -5.05 -15.13 -9.74
N PHE A 158 -5.93 -15.83 -9.03
CA PHE A 158 -6.63 -17.01 -9.54
C PHE A 158 -8.11 -16.64 -9.73
N PRO A 159 -8.75 -17.04 -10.84
CA PRO A 159 -10.15 -16.73 -11.12
C PRO A 159 -11.07 -17.67 -10.34
N CYS A 160 -11.13 -17.55 -9.01
CA CYS A 160 -12.24 -18.12 -8.24
C CYS A 160 -12.31 -17.54 -6.83
N CYS A 161 -13.49 -17.06 -6.46
CA CYS A 161 -13.87 -16.68 -5.11
C CYS A 161 -13.73 -17.88 -4.17
N CYS A 162 -12.60 -18.03 -3.49
CA CYS A 162 -12.37 -18.80 -2.24
C CYS A 162 -10.85 -19.00 -2.08
N VAL A 163 -10.12 -17.98 -1.62
CA VAL A 163 -8.70 -18.19 -1.25
C VAL A 163 -8.63 -18.42 0.24
N THR A 164 -8.23 -19.64 0.62
CA THR A 164 -7.80 -19.97 1.98
C THR A 164 -6.57 -19.15 2.39
N PRO A 165 -6.28 -18.98 3.69
CA PRO A 165 -5.28 -18.04 4.21
C PRO A 165 -3.82 -18.32 3.79
N ASP A 166 -3.55 -19.45 3.13
CA ASP A 166 -2.19 -19.96 2.92
C ASP A 166 -1.43 -19.28 1.77
N PHE A 167 -2.10 -18.45 0.97
CA PHE A 167 -1.51 -17.88 -0.26
C PHE A 167 -1.04 -16.44 -0.15
N CYS A 168 -1.34 -15.73 0.94
CA CYS A 168 -0.76 -14.41 1.19
C CYS A 168 0.54 -14.57 1.99
N LYS A 169 1.57 -15.14 1.35
CA LYS A 169 2.93 -15.08 1.90
C LYS A 169 3.48 -13.68 1.64
N ILE A 170 3.13 -12.77 2.54
CA ILE A 170 3.90 -11.57 2.79
C ILE A 170 5.17 -12.05 3.49
N PHE A 171 6.26 -12.13 2.75
CA PHE A 171 7.60 -12.24 3.34
C PHE A 171 8.16 -10.84 3.54
#